data_AF-A0A481R288-F1
#
_entry.id   AF-A0A481R288-F1
#
_cell.length_a   1.000
_cell.length_b   1.000
_cell.length_c   1.000
_cell.angle_alpha   90.00
_cell.angle_beta   90.00
_cell.angle_gamma   90.00
#
_symmetry.space_group_name_H-M   'P 1'
#
loop_
_entity.id
_entity.type
_entity.pdbx_description
1 polymer ?
#
loop_
_entity_poly.entity_id
_entity_poly.type
_entity_poly.pdbx_seq_one_letter_code
_entity_poly.pdbx_strand_id
1 'polypeptide(L)'
;MSLIITDDCINCDVCEPECPNAAISQGEEIYVIDPNLCTQCVGHYDEPQCQQVCPVDCIPLDEAHPETEEQLMEKYRLITGKA
;
A
#
# COMPACT_ATOMS: atom_id res chain seq x y z
N MET A 1 -0.99 -9.17 -3.48
CA MET A 1 0.40 -8.99 -3.05
C MET A 1 0.38 -7.79 -2.12
N SER A 2 1.29 -7.66 -1.16
CA SER A 2 1.51 -6.33 -0.57
C SER A 2 2.22 -5.42 -1.60
N LEU A 3 2.23 -4.10 -1.38
CA LEU A 3 3.16 -3.21 -2.06
C LEU A 3 4.30 -2.87 -1.09
N ILE A 4 5.49 -2.59 -1.61
CA ILE A 4 6.65 -2.19 -0.82
C ILE A 4 7.21 -0.87 -1.34
N ILE A 5 7.78 -0.06 -0.45
CA ILE A 5 8.52 1.16 -0.83
C ILE A 5 10.00 0.82 -0.83
N THR A 6 10.69 1.12 -1.93
CA THR A 6 12.13 0.86 -2.09
C THR A 6 12.98 2.02 -1.58
N ASP A 7 14.30 1.79 -1.51
CA ASP A 7 15.31 2.78 -1.10
C ASP A 7 15.41 4.00 -2.03
N ASP A 8 14.71 4.00 -3.17
CA ASP A 8 14.59 5.16 -4.05
C ASP A 8 13.61 6.23 -3.51
N CYS A 9 12.94 5.94 -2.39
CA CYS A 9 12.04 6.89 -1.74
C CYS A 9 12.74 8.19 -1.37
N ILE A 10 12.13 9.32 -1.74
CA ILE A 10 12.67 10.66 -1.48
C ILE A 10 12.03 11.38 -0.27
N ASN A 11 11.26 10.68 0.56
CA ASN A 11 10.55 11.25 1.74
C ASN A 11 9.75 12.54 1.40
N CYS A 12 8.85 12.46 0.43
CA CYS A 12 8.05 13.61 -0.05
C CYS A 12 6.63 13.69 0.54
N ASP A 13 6.27 12.78 1.45
CA ASP A 13 5.03 12.75 2.24
C ASP A 13 3.70 12.55 1.48
N VAL A 14 3.71 12.56 0.15
CA VAL A 14 2.47 12.56 -0.64
C VAL A 14 1.69 11.24 -0.62
N CYS A 15 2.34 10.10 -0.35
CA CYS A 15 1.67 8.79 -0.43
C CYS A 15 0.95 8.36 0.86
N GLU A 16 1.36 8.88 2.02
CA GLU A 16 0.76 8.58 3.32
C GLU A 16 -0.74 8.93 3.39
N PRO A 17 -1.19 10.15 3.05
CA PRO A 17 -2.60 10.53 3.15
C PRO A 17 -3.49 9.82 2.12
N GLU A 18 -2.91 9.28 1.05
CA GLU A 18 -3.65 8.63 -0.03
C GLU A 18 -4.01 7.16 0.28
N CYS A 19 -3.39 6.56 1.31
CA CYS A 19 -3.67 5.18 1.65
C CYS A 19 -5.02 5.04 2.40
N PRO A 20 -6.05 4.38 1.83
CA PRO A 20 -7.37 4.30 2.46
C PRO A 20 -7.38 3.47 3.75
N ASN A 21 -6.36 2.64 3.97
CA ASN A 21 -6.21 1.78 5.14
C ASN A 21 -5.15 2.29 6.12
N ALA A 22 -4.57 3.48 5.89
CA ALA A 22 -3.46 4.01 6.67
C ALA A 22 -2.28 3.00 6.81
N ALA A 23 -1.98 2.28 5.73
CA ALA A 23 -0.90 1.28 5.70
C ALA A 23 0.49 1.89 5.55
N ILE A 24 0.58 3.17 5.14
CA ILE A 24 1.84 3.88 4.89
C ILE A 24 2.18 4.75 6.10
N SER A 25 3.45 4.74 6.51
CA SER A 25 3.96 5.61 7.58
C SER A 25 5.44 5.93 7.38
N GLN A 26 5.93 7.00 8.00
CA GLN A 26 7.35 7.37 7.98
C GLN A 26 8.17 6.35 8.79
N GLY A 27 9.13 5.68 8.14
CA GLY A 27 10.14 4.85 8.79
C GLY A 27 11.39 5.64 9.18
N GLU A 28 12.46 4.94 9.57
CA GLU A 28 13.72 5.57 9.98
C GLU A 28 14.44 6.29 8.83
N GLU A 29 14.44 5.70 7.63
CA GLU A 29 15.15 6.24 6.45
C GLU A 29 14.21 6.59 5.30
N ILE A 30 13.17 5.77 5.12
CA ILE A 30 12.18 5.88 4.04
C ILE A 30 10.77 5.64 4.59
N TYR A 31 9.76 6.00 3.82
CA TYR A 31 8.40 5.55 4.07
C TYR A 31 8.31 4.02 4.00
N VAL A 32 7.44 3.44 4.82
CA VAL A 32 7.21 1.98 4.90
C VAL A 32 5.73 1.64 4.75
N ILE A 33 5.45 0.48 4.16
CA ILE A 33 4.10 -0.08 4.04
C ILE A 33 3.95 -1.24 5.04
N ASP A 34 2.90 -1.22 5.86
CA ASP A 34 2.48 -2.39 6.64
C ASP A 34 1.72 -3.36 5.71
N PRO A 35 2.28 -4.56 5.43
CA PRO A 35 1.66 -5.53 4.54
C PRO A 35 0.32 -6.06 5.07
N ASN A 36 0.07 -5.96 6.38
CA ASN A 36 -1.21 -6.40 6.97
C ASN A 36 -2.36 -5.42 6.69
N LEU A 37 -2.04 -4.17 6.32
CA LEU A 37 -3.02 -3.14 6.00
C LEU A 37 -3.09 -2.84 4.49
N CYS A 38 -2.04 -3.17 3.73
CA CYS A 38 -2.03 -2.96 2.29
C CYS A 38 -2.97 -3.94 1.57
N THR A 39 -4.03 -3.42 0.94
CA THR A 39 -4.94 -4.18 0.08
C THR A 39 -4.68 -3.94 -1.42
N GLN A 40 -3.57 -3.30 -1.78
CA GLN A 40 -3.38 -2.74 -3.13
C GLN A 40 -4.53 -1.81 -3.56
N CYS A 41 -5.22 -1.19 -2.60
CA CYS A 41 -6.46 -0.44 -2.80
C CYS A 41 -7.67 -1.26 -3.30
N VAL A 42 -7.56 -2.59 -3.45
CA VAL A 42 -8.70 -3.47 -3.74
C VAL A 42 -9.81 -3.24 -2.73
N GLY A 43 -11.03 -3.08 -3.23
CA GLY A 43 -12.23 -2.76 -2.44
C GLY A 43 -12.50 -1.26 -2.27
N HIS A 44 -11.53 -0.40 -2.55
CA HIS A 44 -11.67 1.06 -2.52
C HIS A 44 -11.55 1.71 -3.90
N TYR A 45 -10.56 1.29 -4.68
CA TYR A 45 -10.21 1.86 -5.98
C TYR A 45 -9.78 0.76 -6.97
N ASP A 46 -9.76 1.08 -8.26
CA ASP A 46 -9.32 0.16 -9.31
C ASP A 46 -7.78 0.05 -9.41
N GLU A 47 -7.06 1.08 -8.95
CA GLU A 47 -5.60 1.16 -8.98
C GLU A 47 -5.02 1.63 -7.63
N PRO A 48 -3.77 1.27 -7.28
CA PRO A 48 -3.16 1.70 -6.03
C PRO A 48 -2.88 3.21 -6.00
N GLN A 49 -3.53 3.94 -5.09
CA GLN A 49 -3.45 5.40 -5.02
C GLN A 49 -2.04 5.90 -4.69
N CYS A 50 -1.30 5.19 -3.84
CA CYS A 50 0.08 5.54 -3.52
C CYS A 50 1.03 5.53 -4.73
N GLN A 51 0.80 4.62 -5.71
CA GLN A 51 1.58 4.59 -6.95
C GLN A 51 1.26 5.78 -7.85
N GLN A 52 0.00 6.21 -7.91
CA GLN A 52 -0.44 7.34 -8.75
C GLN A 52 0.17 8.68 -8.35
N VAL A 53 0.54 8.83 -7.08
CA VAL A 53 1.12 10.07 -6.54
C VAL A 53 2.63 10.02 -6.33
N CYS A 54 3.26 8.84 -6.44
CA CYS A 54 4.69 8.69 -6.21
C CYS A 54 5.49 9.38 -7.33
N PRO A 55 6.33 10.39 -7.05
CA PRO A 55 7.04 11.14 -8.09
C PRO A 55 8.25 10.40 -8.69
N VAL A 56 8.65 9.27 -8.10
CA VAL A 56 9.88 8.52 -8.45
C VAL A 56 9.60 7.03 -8.70
N ASP A 57 8.33 6.63 -8.81
CA ASP A 57 7.90 5.26 -9.13
C ASP A 57 8.54 4.16 -8.23
N CYS A 58 8.79 4.47 -6.95
CA CYS A 58 9.50 3.59 -6.01
C CYS A 58 8.60 2.64 -5.20
N ILE A 59 7.39 2.33 -5.70
CA ILE A 59 6.40 1.51 -4.97
C ILE A 59 5.99 0.26 -5.79
N PRO A 60 6.89 -0.73 -5.99
CA PRO A 60 6.57 -1.96 -6.72
C PRO A 60 5.72 -2.95 -5.90
N LEU A 61 5.34 -4.04 -6.55
CA LEU A 61 4.76 -5.22 -5.88
C LEU A 61 5.80 -5.86 -4.96
N ASP A 62 5.35 -6.27 -3.78
CA ASP A 62 6.19 -6.99 -2.83
C ASP A 62 6.18 -8.50 -3.13
N GLU A 63 7.27 -8.99 -3.74
CA GLU A 63 7.42 -10.41 -4.07
C GLU A 63 7.54 -11.32 -2.83
N ALA A 64 7.89 -10.77 -1.65
CA ALA A 64 7.97 -11.53 -0.40
C ALA A 64 6.57 -11.79 0.21
N HIS A 65 5.57 -10.99 -0.18
CA HIS A 65 4.19 -11.11 0.29
C HIS A 65 3.21 -11.27 -0.89
N PRO A 66 3.26 -12.42 -1.61
CA PRO A 66 2.32 -12.72 -2.69
C PRO A 66 0.90 -12.88 -2.14
N GLU A 67 -0.06 -12.21 -2.78
CA GLU A 67 -1.48 -12.38 -2.48
C GLU A 67 -2.31 -12.26 -3.75
N THR A 68 -3.38 -13.05 -3.84
CA THR A 68 -4.36 -12.98 -4.91
C THR A 68 -5.37 -11.85 -4.66
N GLU A 69 -6.12 -11.47 -5.69
CA GLU A 69 -7.19 -10.47 -5.56
C GLU A 69 -8.26 -10.87 -4.52
N GLU A 70 -8.59 -12.16 -4.44
CA GLU A 70 -9.51 -12.70 -3.43
C GLU A 70 -8.98 -12.49 -2.01
N GLN A 71 -7.68 -12.73 -1.78
CA GLN A 71 -7.05 -12.52 -0.49
C GLN A 71 -7.03 -11.03 -0.11
N LEU A 72 -6.78 -10.14 -1.07
CA LEU A 72 -6.82 -8.68 -0.85
C LEU A 72 -8.24 -8.19 -0.52
N MET A 73 -9.26 -8.73 -1.20
CA MET A 73 -10.65 -8.42 -0.91
C MET A 73 -11.06 -8.90 0.49
N GLU A 74 -10.62 -10.08 0.90
CA GLU A 74 -10.88 -10.57 2.26
C GLU A 74 -10.20 -9.70 3.32
N LYS A 75 -8.95 -9.30 3.09
CA LYS A 75 -8.24 -8.34 3.95
C LYS A 75 -9.00 -7.01 4.07
N TYR A 76 -9.51 -6.47 2.95
CA TYR A 76 -10.35 -5.27 2.95
C TYR A 76 -11.60 -5.42 3.83
N ARG A 77 -12.30 -6.56 3.74
CA ARG A 77 -13.48 -6.83 4.58
C ARG A 77 -13.12 -6.83 6.06
N LEU A 78 -12.00 -7.46 6.43
CA LEU A 78 -11.52 -7.51 7.81
C LEU A 78 -11.15 -6.12 8.34
N ILE A 79 -10.46 -5.29 7.55
CA ILE A 79 -10.05 -3.94 7.95
C ILE A 79 -11.27 -3.02 8.11
N THR A 80 -12.22 -3.08 7.18
CA THR A 80 -13.34 -2.12 7.13
C THR A 80 -14.59 -2.59 7.89
N GLY A 81 -14.62 -3.83 8.36
CA GLY A 81 -15.78 -4.42 9.03
C GLY A 81 -16.98 -4.64 8.11
N LYS A 82 -16.79 -4.61 6.79
CA LYS A 82 -17.83 -4.86 5.79
C LYS A 82 -17.85 -6.36 5.46
N ALA A 83 -18.82 -7.08 6.03
CA ALA A 83 -19.10 -8.48 5.68
C ALA A 83 -19.96 -8.56 4.41
#